data_AF-A0A660Q9M9-F1
#
_entry.id   AF-A0A660Q9M9-F1
#
_cell.length_a   1.000
_cell.length_b   1.000
_cell.length_c   1.000
_cell.angle_alpha   90.00
_cell.angle_beta   90.00
_cell.angle_gamma   90.00
#
_symmetry.space_group_name_H-M   'P 1'
#
loop_
_entity.id
_entity.type
_entity.pdbx_description
1 polymer ?
#
loop_
_entity_poly.entity_id
_entity_poly.type
_entity_poly.pdbx_seq_one_letter_code
_entity_poly.pdbx_strand_id
1 'polypeptide(L)'
;TAELYEININIEVHGYFTTNPDLLEKMLNFVDSERLGLNLDTGNSFIAGQDPVEFCKRFVKKIKHVHVKDVSKSLAAAMRGHDTGIGISHSAVGEGVNAENIKEILKILRDTGYSGVLSIECEGQGGPLLEKSVTWLRNTLKELGIPEEM
;
A
#
# COMPACT_ATOMS: atom_id res chain seq x y z
N THR A 1 10.47 -25.01 1.44
CA THR A 1 10.24 -23.77 0.68
C THR A 1 9.10 -23.00 1.32
N ALA A 2 8.74 -21.81 0.85
CA ALA A 2 7.64 -21.03 1.42
C ALA A 2 6.31 -21.82 1.42
N GLU A 3 6.09 -22.66 0.41
CA GLU A 3 4.92 -23.55 0.30
C GLU A 3 4.85 -24.56 1.46
N LEU A 4 5.99 -25.13 1.86
CA LEU A 4 6.04 -26.13 2.93
C LEU A 4 5.59 -25.57 4.29
N TYR A 5 5.84 -24.28 4.53
CA TYR A 5 5.51 -23.61 5.79
C TYR A 5 4.26 -22.74 5.70
N GLU A 6 3.61 -22.72 4.54
CA GLU A 6 2.44 -21.89 4.27
C GLU A 6 2.65 -20.39 4.48
N ILE A 7 3.88 -19.91 4.29
CA ILE A 7 4.27 -18.51 4.46
C ILE A 7 4.19 -17.79 3.11
N ASN A 8 3.63 -16.59 3.09
CA ASN A 8 3.70 -15.71 1.92
C ASN A 8 5.01 -14.91 1.94
N ILE A 9 5.67 -14.83 0.78
CA ILE A 9 6.80 -13.93 0.54
C ILE A 9 6.31 -12.83 -0.39
N ASN A 10 6.43 -11.58 0.04
CA ASN A 10 5.91 -10.44 -0.71
C ASN A 10 7.05 -9.54 -1.18
N ILE A 11 6.99 -9.13 -2.44
CA ILE A 11 7.79 -8.02 -2.95
C ILE A 11 7.09 -6.74 -2.54
N GLU A 12 7.79 -5.82 -1.87
CA GLU A 12 7.25 -4.50 -1.56
C GLU A 12 7.43 -3.55 -2.74
N VAL A 13 6.43 -2.70 -2.98
CA VAL A 13 6.54 -1.54 -3.86
C VAL A 13 7.46 -0.51 -3.19
N HIS A 14 8.77 -0.64 -3.41
CA HIS A 14 9.81 0.24 -2.86
C HIS A 14 11.10 0.15 -3.69
N GLY A 15 11.48 1.26 -4.33
CA GLY A 15 12.70 1.37 -5.12
C GLY A 15 12.50 1.23 -6.63
N TYR A 16 13.60 1.41 -7.38
CA TYR A 16 13.61 1.52 -8.85
C TYR A 16 12.90 0.38 -9.58
N PHE A 17 13.13 -0.88 -9.18
CA PHE A 17 12.58 -2.04 -9.88
C PHE A 17 11.10 -2.26 -9.57
N THR A 18 10.70 -2.14 -8.31
CA THR A 18 9.38 -2.58 -7.85
C THR A 18 8.33 -1.47 -7.91
N THR A 19 8.73 -0.22 -8.12
CA THR A 19 7.83 0.88 -8.46
C THR A 19 7.56 1.03 -9.95
N ASN A 20 8.36 0.38 -10.81
CA ASN A 20 8.04 0.22 -12.22
C ASN A 20 7.13 -1.00 -12.39
N PRO A 21 5.86 -0.82 -12.81
CA PRO A 21 4.91 -1.93 -12.86
C PRO A 21 5.29 -3.01 -13.87
N ASP A 22 5.98 -2.67 -14.97
CA ASP A 22 6.40 -3.68 -15.97
C ASP A 22 7.57 -4.54 -15.46
N LEU A 23 8.46 -3.96 -14.66
CA LEU A 23 9.55 -4.72 -14.02
C LEU A 23 9.01 -5.55 -12.87
N LEU A 24 8.12 -5.00 -12.04
CA LEU A 24 7.45 -5.72 -10.96
C LEU A 24 6.67 -6.94 -11.49
N GLU A 25 5.93 -6.79 -12.59
CA GLU A 25 5.19 -7.89 -13.21
C GLU A 25 6.12 -9.03 -13.63
N LYS A 26 7.27 -8.71 -14.23
CA LYS A 26 8.29 -9.72 -14.55
C LYS A 26 8.81 -10.41 -13.29
N MET A 27 9.05 -9.65 -12.22
CA MET A 27 9.50 -10.21 -10.95
C MET A 27 8.49 -11.17 -10.32
N LEU A 28 7.21 -10.79 -10.29
CA LEU A 28 6.12 -11.63 -9.78
C LEU A 28 5.88 -12.89 -10.61
N ASN A 29 6.32 -12.90 -11.87
CA ASN A 29 6.19 -14.03 -12.79
C ASN A 29 7.48 -14.86 -12.92
N PHE A 30 8.57 -14.54 -12.22
CA PHE A 30 9.81 -15.33 -12.28
C PHE A 30 9.68 -16.69 -11.59
N VAL A 31 8.78 -16.81 -10.62
CA VAL A 31 8.52 -18.05 -9.89
C VAL A 31 7.03 -18.34 -9.93
N ASP A 32 6.66 -19.51 -10.44
CA ASP A 32 5.28 -20.00 -10.43
C ASP A 32 4.93 -20.54 -9.05
N SER A 33 4.59 -19.64 -8.13
CA SER A 33 4.22 -19.96 -6.76
C SER A 33 3.11 -19.05 -6.25
N GLU A 34 2.05 -19.66 -5.71
CA GLU A 34 0.97 -18.96 -5.00
C GLU A 34 1.44 -18.31 -3.69
N ARG A 35 2.65 -18.63 -3.21
CA ARG A 35 3.24 -18.01 -2.02
C ARG A 35 4.05 -16.75 -2.32
N LEU A 36 4.38 -16.46 -3.59
CA LEU A 36 4.97 -15.20 -4.00
C LEU A 36 3.88 -14.18 -4.33
N GLY A 37 3.91 -13.02 -3.67
CA GLY A 37 2.93 -11.95 -3.89
C GLY A 37 3.51 -10.55 -3.75
N LEU A 38 2.61 -9.59 -3.61
CA LEU A 38 2.88 -8.17 -3.55
C LEU A 38 2.46 -7.62 -2.18
N ASN A 39 3.37 -6.85 -1.58
CA ASN A 39 3.04 -5.89 -0.54
C ASN A 39 2.85 -4.53 -1.21
N LEU A 40 1.59 -4.13 -1.42
CA LEU A 40 1.30 -2.84 -2.04
C LEU A 40 1.58 -1.72 -1.04
N ASP A 41 2.45 -0.79 -1.39
CA ASP A 41 2.64 0.45 -0.63
C ASP A 41 1.97 1.61 -1.39
N THR A 42 0.92 2.18 -0.78
CA THR A 42 0.15 3.27 -1.39
C THR A 42 0.94 4.56 -1.52
N GLY A 43 1.90 4.80 -0.63
CA GLY A 43 2.74 6.00 -0.62
C GLY A 43 3.90 5.92 -1.60
N ASN A 44 4.58 4.78 -1.67
CA ASN A 44 5.71 4.59 -2.59
C ASN A 44 5.26 4.53 -4.05
N SER A 45 4.13 3.87 -4.34
CA SER A 45 3.53 3.91 -5.69
C SER A 45 3.22 5.35 -6.10
N PHE A 46 2.66 6.15 -5.19
CA PHE A 46 2.37 7.57 -5.43
C PHE A 46 3.64 8.41 -5.66
N ILE A 47 4.64 8.28 -4.77
CA ILE A 47 5.90 9.05 -4.85
C ILE A 47 6.71 8.67 -6.08
N ALA A 48 6.68 7.42 -6.53
CA ALA A 48 7.31 7.01 -7.78
C ALA A 48 6.68 7.65 -9.04
N GLY A 49 5.64 8.48 -8.88
CA GLY A 49 4.95 9.14 -9.98
C GLY A 49 3.90 8.27 -10.65
N GLN A 50 3.63 7.07 -10.12
CA GLN A 50 2.55 6.22 -10.62
C GLN A 50 1.18 6.75 -10.16
N ASP A 51 0.14 6.19 -10.77
CA ASP A 51 -1.22 6.24 -10.23
C ASP A 51 -1.41 5.03 -9.29
N PRO A 52 -1.56 5.24 -7.98
CA PRO A 52 -1.69 4.13 -7.03
C PRO A 52 -2.94 3.26 -7.26
N VAL A 53 -4.02 3.85 -7.76
CA VAL A 53 -5.29 3.15 -8.02
C VAL A 53 -5.12 2.22 -9.22
N GLU A 54 -4.53 2.71 -10.31
CA GLU A 54 -4.23 1.86 -11.48
C GLU A 54 -3.17 0.80 -11.16
N PHE A 55 -2.18 1.13 -10.32
CA PHE A 55 -1.20 0.16 -9.82
C PHE A 55 -1.89 -0.96 -9.04
N CYS A 56 -2.80 -0.62 -8.13
CA CYS A 56 -3.59 -1.59 -7.38
C CYS A 56 -4.43 -2.48 -8.32
N LYS A 57 -5.17 -1.89 -9.27
CA LYS A 57 -5.98 -2.65 -10.24
C LYS A 57 -5.15 -3.67 -11.01
N ARG A 58 -3.95 -3.28 -11.46
CA ARG A 58 -3.05 -4.15 -12.23
C ARG A 58 -2.64 -5.39 -11.43
N PHE A 59 -2.34 -5.22 -10.14
CA PHE A 59 -1.77 -6.30 -9.32
C PHE A 59 -2.70 -6.89 -8.28
N VAL A 60 -3.98 -6.51 -8.25
CA VAL A 60 -4.92 -6.86 -7.16
C VAL A 60 -4.94 -8.35 -6.80
N LYS A 61 -4.83 -9.24 -7.79
CA LYS A 61 -4.79 -10.69 -7.59
C LYS A 61 -3.52 -11.22 -6.94
N LYS A 62 -2.44 -10.44 -6.96
CA LYS A 62 -1.13 -10.77 -6.35
C LYS A 62 -0.93 -10.05 -5.02
N ILE A 63 -1.79 -9.11 -4.63
CA ILE A 63 -1.69 -8.39 -3.36
C ILE A 63 -2.00 -9.36 -2.21
N LYS A 64 -1.07 -9.45 -1.26
CA LYS A 64 -1.19 -10.26 -0.05
C LYS A 64 -1.02 -9.45 1.24
N HIS A 65 -0.52 -8.22 1.12
CA HIS A 65 -0.35 -7.27 2.20
C HIS A 65 -0.45 -5.84 1.64
N VAL A 66 -0.87 -4.88 2.46
CA VAL A 66 -0.93 -3.48 2.06
C VAL A 66 -0.34 -2.59 3.15
N HIS A 67 0.63 -1.77 2.78
CA HIS A 67 1.04 -0.60 3.56
C HIS A 67 0.14 0.57 3.19
N VAL A 68 -0.68 0.98 4.16
CA VAL A 68 -1.50 2.19 4.10
C VAL A 68 -0.61 3.35 4.52
N LYS A 69 -0.01 3.99 3.52
CA LYS A 69 0.93 5.10 3.66
C LYS A 69 0.43 6.30 2.87
N ASP A 70 0.23 7.41 3.57
CA ASP A 70 -0.13 8.70 2.97
C ASP A 70 1.13 9.56 2.78
N VAL A 71 1.02 10.62 1.99
CA VAL A 71 2.15 11.47 1.58
C VAL A 71 1.80 12.92 1.85
N SER A 72 2.64 13.63 2.60
CA SER A 72 2.42 15.06 2.87
C SER A 72 2.52 15.88 1.58
N LYS A 73 1.81 17.02 1.54
CA LYS A 73 1.84 17.93 0.37
C LYS A 73 3.25 18.42 0.04
N SER A 74 4.06 18.74 1.05
CA SER A 74 5.44 19.20 0.86
C SER A 74 6.34 18.12 0.29
N LEU A 75 6.22 16.88 0.80
CA LEU A 75 6.98 15.74 0.30
C LEU A 75 6.58 15.39 -1.14
N ALA A 76 5.29 15.35 -1.44
CA ALA A 76 4.78 15.13 -2.78
C ALA A 76 5.30 16.18 -3.78
N ALA A 77 5.28 17.46 -3.41
CA ALA A 77 5.76 18.54 -4.27
C ALA A 77 7.27 18.45 -4.54
N ALA A 78 8.05 17.94 -3.57
CA ALA A 78 9.49 17.80 -3.72
C ALA A 78 9.88 16.55 -4.51
N MET A 79 9.26 15.40 -4.21
CA MET A 79 9.82 14.08 -4.55
C MET A 79 8.98 13.24 -5.51
N ARG A 80 7.73 13.62 -5.79
CA ARG A 80 6.89 12.82 -6.69
C ARG A 80 7.49 12.75 -8.10
N GLY A 81 7.72 11.54 -8.60
CA GLY A 81 8.35 11.26 -9.90
C GLY A 81 9.87 11.40 -9.90
N HIS A 82 10.48 11.76 -8.76
CA HIS A 82 11.92 11.92 -8.60
C HIS A 82 12.53 10.90 -7.64
N ASP A 83 11.74 10.36 -6.71
CA ASP A 83 12.12 9.28 -5.81
C ASP A 83 11.24 8.05 -6.03
N THR A 84 11.70 6.89 -5.58
CA THR A 84 11.02 5.60 -5.73
C THR A 84 10.69 4.94 -4.39
N GLY A 85 10.83 5.68 -3.29
CA GLY A 85 10.37 5.25 -1.98
C GLY A 85 10.50 6.37 -0.97
N ILE A 86 9.72 6.30 0.11
CA ILE A 86 9.87 7.17 1.27
C ILE A 86 10.01 6.31 2.52
N GLY A 87 11.09 6.54 3.26
CA GLY A 87 11.40 5.74 4.45
C GLY A 87 10.38 5.89 5.57
N ILE A 88 9.84 7.10 5.78
CA ILE A 88 8.77 7.38 6.76
C ILE A 88 7.81 8.42 6.17
N SER A 89 6.51 8.23 6.44
CA SER A 89 5.53 9.29 6.27
C SER A 89 5.39 10.11 7.55
N HIS A 90 5.60 11.42 7.41
CA HIS A 90 5.35 12.42 8.46
C HIS A 90 3.93 13.02 8.37
N SER A 91 3.03 12.38 7.62
CA SER A 91 1.62 12.75 7.55
C SER A 91 0.78 11.65 8.19
N ALA A 92 -0.23 12.03 8.97
CA ALA A 92 -1.27 11.08 9.32
C ALA A 92 -1.98 10.60 8.04
N VAL A 93 -2.36 9.33 8.01
CA VAL A 93 -3.19 8.80 6.93
C VAL A 93 -4.51 9.57 6.91
N GLY A 94 -4.86 10.12 5.75
CA GLY A 94 -6.06 10.93 5.56
C GLY A 94 -5.83 12.43 5.58
N GLU A 95 -4.67 12.90 6.06
CA GLU A 95 -4.30 14.32 6.06
C GLU A 95 -3.37 14.67 4.88
N GLY A 96 -2.85 13.67 4.17
CA GLY A 96 -1.96 13.84 3.04
C GLY A 96 -2.69 13.96 1.70
N VAL A 97 -1.90 14.08 0.63
CA VAL A 97 -2.43 14.25 -0.73
C VAL A 97 -2.83 12.93 -1.40
N ASN A 98 -2.62 11.79 -0.73
CA ASN A 98 -2.90 10.46 -1.26
C ASN A 98 -4.17 9.82 -0.67
N ALA A 99 -4.84 10.49 0.27
CA ALA A 99 -6.00 9.97 0.99
C ALA A 99 -7.13 9.44 0.09
N GLU A 100 -7.47 10.15 -0.99
CA GLU A 100 -8.53 9.71 -1.91
C GLU A 100 -8.13 8.48 -2.72
N ASN A 101 -6.86 8.36 -3.11
CA ASN A 101 -6.36 7.14 -3.78
C ASN A 101 -6.41 5.95 -2.82
N ILE A 102 -6.08 6.15 -1.54
CA ILE A 102 -6.17 5.11 -0.51
C ILE A 102 -7.63 4.64 -0.38
N LYS A 103 -8.60 5.56 -0.34
CA LYS A 103 -10.04 5.20 -0.31
C LYS A 103 -10.45 4.37 -1.52
N GLU A 104 -10.04 4.74 -2.72
CA GLU A 104 -10.34 3.96 -3.93
C GLU A 104 -9.65 2.60 -3.95
N ILE A 105 -8.42 2.50 -3.46
CA ILE A 105 -7.71 1.22 -3.29
C ILE A 105 -8.47 0.31 -2.31
N LEU A 106 -8.94 0.83 -1.17
CA LEU A 106 -9.73 0.06 -0.21
C LEU A 106 -11.04 -0.45 -0.83
N LYS A 107 -11.71 0.34 -1.67
CA LYS A 107 -12.89 -0.10 -2.43
C LYS A 107 -12.55 -1.26 -3.38
N ILE A 108 -11.47 -1.13 -4.15
CA ILE A 108 -11.01 -2.17 -5.07
C ILE A 108 -10.69 -3.47 -4.32
N LEU A 109 -9.96 -3.38 -3.21
CA LEU A 109 -9.61 -4.53 -2.38
C LEU A 109 -10.86 -5.22 -1.85
N ARG A 110 -11.83 -4.47 -1.31
CA ARG A 110 -13.12 -5.00 -0.87
C ARG A 110 -13.86 -5.70 -2.02
N ASP A 111 -14.02 -5.03 -3.15
CA ASP A 111 -14.82 -5.52 -4.28
C ASP A 111 -14.19 -6.74 -4.98
N THR A 112 -12.89 -6.96 -4.78
CA THR A 112 -12.16 -8.13 -5.28
C THR A 112 -11.99 -9.24 -4.24
N GLY A 113 -12.54 -9.07 -3.03
CA GLY A 113 -12.53 -10.09 -1.99
C GLY A 113 -11.18 -10.23 -1.26
N TYR A 114 -10.36 -9.18 -1.27
CA TYR A 114 -9.12 -9.17 -0.47
C TYR A 114 -9.45 -9.29 1.03
N SER A 115 -8.82 -10.25 1.68
CA SER A 115 -8.97 -10.54 3.11
C SER A 115 -7.62 -10.57 3.85
N GLY A 116 -6.61 -9.90 3.29
CA GLY A 116 -5.27 -9.82 3.89
C GLY A 116 -5.14 -8.65 4.86
N VAL A 117 -3.95 -8.50 5.44
CA VAL A 117 -3.67 -7.47 6.46
C VAL A 117 -3.44 -6.10 5.82
N LEU A 118 -3.95 -5.06 6.48
CA LEU A 118 -3.60 -3.66 6.25
C LEU A 118 -2.68 -3.21 7.40
N SER A 119 -1.53 -2.64 7.06
CA SER A 119 -0.60 -2.05 8.03
C SER A 119 -0.49 -0.56 7.79
N ILE A 120 -0.70 0.26 8.83
CA ILE A 120 -0.45 1.70 8.75
C ILE A 120 1.05 1.92 8.81
N GLU A 121 1.58 2.63 7.81
CA GLU A 121 3.00 2.98 7.79
C GLU A 121 3.18 4.48 7.87
N CYS A 122 3.49 4.93 9.09
CA CYS A 122 3.72 6.31 9.43
C CYS A 122 4.75 6.41 10.56
N GLU A 123 5.15 7.62 10.94
CA GLU A 123 6.04 7.81 12.09
C GLU A 123 5.50 7.11 13.35
N GLY A 124 6.28 6.16 13.87
CA GLY A 124 5.82 5.10 14.77
C GLY A 124 6.22 5.22 16.24
N GLN A 125 6.76 6.35 16.70
CA GLN A 125 7.14 6.52 18.12
C GLN A 125 5.94 6.55 19.09
N GLY A 126 4.72 6.29 18.61
CA GLY A 126 3.50 6.50 19.36
C GLY A 126 3.20 7.99 19.46
N GLY A 127 1.98 8.40 19.17
CA GLY A 127 1.61 9.81 19.24
C GLY A 127 0.46 10.18 18.32
N PRO A 128 0.17 11.50 18.23
CA PRO A 128 -1.02 12.01 17.57
C PRO A 128 -1.15 11.55 16.10
N LEU A 129 -0.02 11.34 15.42
CA LEU A 129 -0.01 10.93 14.01
C LEU A 129 -0.57 9.52 13.83
N LEU A 130 -0.12 8.54 14.61
CA LEU A 130 -0.63 7.17 14.56
C LEU A 130 -2.10 7.11 14.99
N GLU A 131 -2.47 7.80 16.07
CA GLU A 131 -3.85 7.84 16.57
C GLU A 131 -4.84 8.41 15.55
N LYS A 132 -4.45 9.50 14.88
CA LYS A 132 -5.23 10.08 13.78
C LYS A 132 -5.31 9.13 12.59
N SER A 133 -4.21 8.48 12.22
CA SER A 133 -4.16 7.53 11.10
C SER A 133 -5.08 6.33 11.33
N VAL A 134 -5.03 5.75 12.54
CA VAL A 134 -5.92 4.66 12.95
C VAL A 134 -7.37 5.13 12.92
N THR A 135 -7.67 6.30 13.49
CA THR A 135 -9.02 6.87 13.52
C THR A 135 -9.58 7.08 12.11
N TRP A 136 -8.77 7.66 11.22
CA TRP A 136 -9.17 7.89 9.83
C TRP A 136 -9.39 6.58 9.09
N LEU A 137 -8.49 5.60 9.23
CA LEU A 137 -8.60 4.32 8.54
C LEU A 137 -9.87 3.58 9.00
N ARG A 138 -10.11 3.48 10.31
CA ARG A 138 -11.33 2.85 10.85
C ARG A 138 -12.62 3.51 10.36
N ASN A 139 -12.67 4.84 10.39
CA ASN A 139 -13.82 5.57 9.87
C ASN A 139 -14.04 5.30 8.37
N THR A 140 -12.95 5.24 7.61
CA THR A 140 -13.00 4.92 6.17
C THR A 140 -13.47 3.48 5.93
N LEU A 141 -12.95 2.50 6.68
CA LEU A 141 -13.42 1.11 6.58
C LEU A 141 -14.92 1.02 6.88
N LYS A 142 -15.39 1.70 7.93
CA LYS A 142 -16.81 1.80 8.27
C LYS A 142 -17.66 2.45 7.16
N GLU A 143 -17.20 3.57 6.60
CA GLU A 143 -17.85 4.26 5.47
C GLU A 143 -17.99 3.32 4.26
N LEU A 144 -16.95 2.51 3.99
CA LEU A 144 -16.90 1.57 2.88
C LEU A 144 -17.56 0.22 3.18
N GLY A 145 -18.09 0.00 4.39
CA GLY A 145 -18.68 -1.28 4.79
C GLY A 145 -17.68 -2.44 4.83
N ILE A 146 -16.40 -2.15 5.09
CA ILE A 146 -15.34 -3.15 5.27
C ILE A 146 -15.30 -3.52 6.76
N PRO A 147 -15.49 -4.80 7.13
CA PRO A 147 -15.46 -5.22 8.53
C PRO A 147 -14.04 -5.14 9.10
N GLU A 148 -13.93 -4.70 10.36
CA GLU A 148 -12.71 -4.87 11.16
C GLU A 148 -12.79 -6.22 11.88
N GLU A 149 -11.70 -6.99 11.87
CA GLU A 149 -11.58 -8.15 12.76
C GLU A 149 -11.47 -7.65 14.22
N MET A 150 -12.27 -8.25 15.10
CA MET A 150 -12.33 -7.92 16.54
C MET A 150 -11.24 -8.63 17.34
#